data_AF-A0AA92DN76-F1
#
_entry.id   AF-A0AA92DN76-F1
#
_cell.length_a   1.000
_cell.length_b   1.000
_cell.length_c   1.000
_cell.angle_alpha   90.00
_cell.angle_beta   90.00
_cell.angle_gamma   90.00
#
_symmetry.space_group_name_H-M   'P 1'
#
loop_
_entity.id
_entity.type
_entity.pdbx_description
1 polymer ?
#
loop_
_entity_poly.entity_id
_entity_poly.type
_entity_poly.pdbx_seq_one_letter_code
_entity_poly.pdbx_strand_id
1 'polypeptide(L)'
;MAYASRDLGVRECPAVPGVRLFLVSSDANSWFDILHDGLHWSAEQAVAYNQPFGHFPNVGGADAVEWRFGADGAVTALIFRIVAQVPDEPDRLRSRLVAVRLGASGICLLGTATSNDAARAMADTSRGCDAQP
;
A
#
# COMPACT_ATOMS: atom_id res chain seq x y z
N MET A 1 -7.54 0.08 16.92
CA MET A 1 -6.78 1.21 16.35
C MET A 1 -7.43 2.52 16.79
N ALA A 2 -6.67 3.49 17.29
CA ALA A 2 -7.20 4.76 17.77
C ALA A 2 -6.76 5.92 16.87
N TYR A 3 -7.30 5.97 15.65
CA TYR A 3 -7.00 7.03 14.67
C TYR A 3 -7.30 8.44 15.20
N ALA A 4 -8.41 8.59 15.94
CA ALA A 4 -8.82 9.85 16.55
C ALA A 4 -7.78 10.40 17.55
N SER A 5 -7.06 9.53 18.27
CA SER A 5 -6.01 9.98 19.19
C SER A 5 -4.75 10.50 18.49
N ARG A 6 -4.63 10.23 17.18
CA ARG A 6 -3.52 10.64 16.32
C ARG A 6 -3.91 11.76 15.35
N ASP A 7 -5.13 12.30 15.48
CA ASP A 7 -5.70 13.29 14.55
C ASP A 7 -5.67 12.85 13.08
N LEU A 8 -5.96 11.57 12.84
CA LEU A 8 -5.95 10.98 11.49
C LEU A 8 -7.37 10.90 10.91
N GLY A 9 -7.50 11.33 9.67
CA GLY A 9 -8.68 11.06 8.84
C GLY A 9 -8.67 9.62 8.36
N VAL A 10 -9.81 8.93 8.46
CA VAL A 10 -9.93 7.54 8.01
C VAL A 10 -11.21 7.33 7.23
N ARG A 11 -11.09 6.66 6.09
CA ARG A 11 -12.21 6.23 5.27
C ARG A 11 -12.02 4.77 4.88
N GLU A 12 -13.02 3.95 5.14
CA GLU A 12 -13.05 2.57 4.62
C GLU A 12 -13.34 2.61 3.11
N CYS A 13 -12.50 1.92 2.34
CA CYS A 13 -12.58 1.79 0.89
C CYS A 13 -13.22 0.45 0.51
N PRO A 14 -13.88 0.36 -0.67
CA PRO A 14 -14.28 -0.94 -1.21
C PRO A 14 -13.07 -1.88 -1.34
N ALA A 15 -13.25 -3.14 -0.94
CA ALA A 15 -12.22 -4.16 -0.95
C ALA A 15 -12.80 -5.53 -1.33
N VAL A 16 -11.92 -6.48 -1.62
CA VAL A 16 -12.31 -7.88 -1.91
C VAL A 16 -12.83 -8.57 -0.64
N PRO A 17 -13.64 -9.64 -0.75
CA PRO A 17 -14.12 -10.38 0.41
C PRO A 17 -12.98 -10.81 1.34
N GLY A 18 -13.19 -10.68 2.66
CA GLY A 18 -12.18 -11.03 3.68
C GLY A 18 -11.07 -9.99 3.89
N VAL A 19 -11.10 -8.88 3.15
CA VAL A 19 -10.18 -7.75 3.34
C VAL A 19 -10.96 -6.49 3.67
N ARG A 20 -10.46 -5.70 4.62
CA ARG A 20 -10.88 -4.33 4.85
C ARG A 20 -9.71 -3.41 4.55
N LEU A 21 -9.96 -2.42 3.72
CA LEU A 21 -8.97 -1.44 3.29
C LEU A 21 -9.38 -0.07 3.81
N PHE A 22 -8.47 0.60 4.51
CA PHE A 22 -8.70 1.92 5.06
C PHE A 22 -7.73 2.90 4.44
N LEU A 23 -8.25 3.92 3.75
CA LEU A 23 -7.45 5.09 3.42
C LEU A 23 -7.30 5.93 4.68
N VAL A 24 -6.06 6.05 5.14
CA VAL A 24 -5.67 6.85 6.30
C VAL A 24 -4.94 8.09 5.79
N SER A 25 -5.27 9.26 6.33
CA SER A 25 -4.66 10.53 5.95
C SER A 25 -4.29 11.34 7.20
N SER A 26 -3.11 11.94 7.17
CA SER A 26 -2.74 13.06 8.04
C SER A 26 -2.93 14.39 7.30
N ASP A 27 -2.45 15.46 7.90
CA ASP A 27 -2.28 16.79 7.29
C ASP A 27 -1.48 16.78 5.97
N ALA A 28 -0.46 15.93 5.88
CA ALA A 28 0.56 15.96 4.83
C ALA A 28 0.58 14.70 3.95
N ASN A 29 0.16 13.55 4.47
CA ASN A 29 0.37 12.26 3.82
C ASN A 29 -0.89 11.40 3.86
N SER A 30 -0.98 10.42 2.96
CA SER A 30 -1.97 9.36 3.04
C SER A 30 -1.40 8.01 2.67
N TRP A 31 -1.91 6.97 3.31
CA TRP A 31 -1.49 5.59 3.14
C TRP A 31 -2.69 4.65 3.35
N PHE A 32 -2.48 3.36 3.08
CA PHE A 32 -3.46 2.33 3.37
C PHE A 32 -3.14 1.58 4.66
N ASP A 33 -4.16 1.39 5.50
CA ASP A 33 -4.18 0.35 6.51
C ASP A 33 -5.01 -0.82 5.99
N ILE A 34 -4.52 -2.04 6.20
CA ILE A 34 -5.10 -3.27 5.69
C ILE A 34 -5.43 -4.18 6.87
N LEU A 35 -6.67 -4.67 6.91
CA LEU A 35 -7.08 -5.76 7.79
C LEU A 35 -7.46 -6.97 6.93
N HIS A 36 -6.84 -8.12 7.19
CA HIS A 36 -7.13 -9.38 6.51
C HIS A 36 -6.98 -10.52 7.50
N ASP A 37 -8.02 -11.35 7.65
CA ASP A 37 -8.03 -12.49 8.57
C ASP A 37 -7.59 -12.14 10.02
N GLY A 38 -7.98 -10.96 10.49
CA GLY A 38 -7.62 -10.44 11.82
C GLY A 38 -6.21 -9.88 11.94
N LEU A 39 -5.37 -10.03 10.91
CA LEU A 39 -4.06 -9.40 10.81
C LEU A 39 -4.21 -7.95 10.35
N HIS A 40 -3.48 -7.06 11.01
CA HIS A 40 -3.44 -5.65 10.66
C HIS A 40 -2.03 -5.24 10.20
N TRP A 41 -1.97 -4.48 9.11
CA TRP A 41 -0.74 -3.89 8.62
C TRP A 41 -0.98 -2.49 8.07
N SER A 42 -0.05 -1.58 8.38
CA SER A 42 -0.09 -0.20 7.93
C SER A 42 1.02 0.07 6.92
N ALA A 43 0.64 0.69 5.80
CA ALA A 43 1.59 1.20 4.82
C ALA A 43 2.29 2.49 5.27
N GLU A 44 1.95 3.06 6.43
CA GLU A 44 2.52 4.31 6.94
C GLU A 44 4.04 4.32 6.84
N GLN A 45 4.70 3.27 7.35
CA GLN A 45 6.15 3.17 7.31
C GLN A 45 6.68 3.13 5.88
N ALA A 46 6.02 2.42 4.96
CA ALA A 46 6.45 2.29 3.58
C ALA A 46 6.23 3.57 2.75
N VAL A 47 5.24 4.39 3.13
CA VAL A 47 4.82 5.58 2.36
C VAL A 47 5.39 6.87 2.94
N ALA A 48 5.33 7.05 4.27
CA ALA A 48 5.71 8.30 4.93
C ALA A 48 7.18 8.33 5.39
N TYR A 49 7.78 7.17 5.70
CA TYR A 49 9.08 7.14 6.40
C TYR A 49 10.20 6.41 5.66
N ASN A 50 9.92 5.33 4.94
CA ASN A 50 10.94 4.54 4.26
C ASN A 50 11.29 5.16 2.90
N GLN A 51 12.44 5.85 2.89
CA GLN A 51 13.04 6.58 1.76
C GLN A 51 12.22 7.80 1.30
N PRO A 52 12.83 9.00 1.19
CA PRO A 52 12.13 10.19 0.72
C PRO A 52 11.75 10.04 -0.76
N PHE A 53 10.54 9.51 -0.99
CA PHE A 53 9.90 9.41 -2.30
C PHE A 53 9.34 10.75 -2.78
N GLY A 54 9.49 11.84 -2.02
CA GLY A 54 9.12 13.19 -2.44
C GLY A 54 8.44 13.92 -1.30
N HIS A 55 7.91 15.10 -1.57
CA HIS A 55 7.10 15.81 -0.59
C HIS A 55 5.66 15.31 -0.65
N PHE A 56 5.04 15.21 0.53
CA PHE A 56 3.62 14.88 0.70
C PHE A 56 3.19 13.60 -0.04
N PRO A 57 3.83 12.43 0.20
CA PRO A 57 3.39 11.18 -0.39
C PRO A 57 1.95 10.84 -0.02
N ASN A 58 1.14 10.58 -1.05
CA ASN A 58 -0.27 10.26 -0.93
C ASN A 58 -0.62 9.05 -1.79
N VAL A 59 -1.64 8.29 -1.38
CA VAL A 59 -2.22 7.25 -2.24
C VAL A 59 -2.81 7.92 -3.50
N GLY A 60 -2.52 7.34 -4.66
CA GLY A 60 -3.06 7.80 -5.94
C GLY A 60 -4.59 7.66 -6.04
N GLY A 61 -5.20 8.24 -7.09
CA GLY A 61 -6.64 8.18 -7.32
C GLY A 61 -7.22 6.76 -7.50
N ALA A 62 -8.53 6.63 -7.67
CA ALA A 62 -9.24 5.34 -7.61
C ALA A 62 -8.70 4.21 -8.53
N ASP A 63 -8.13 4.55 -9.69
CA ASP A 63 -7.53 3.58 -10.64
C ASP A 63 -6.14 3.06 -10.19
N ALA A 64 -5.72 3.42 -8.97
CA ALA A 64 -4.40 3.14 -8.43
C ALA A 64 -4.30 1.80 -7.68
N VAL A 65 -5.36 1.00 -7.57
CA VAL A 65 -5.37 -0.21 -6.73
C VAL A 65 -5.65 -1.46 -7.57
N GLU A 66 -4.80 -2.48 -7.42
CA GLU A 66 -4.93 -3.78 -8.08
C GLU A 66 -4.81 -4.92 -7.06
N TRP A 67 -5.79 -5.82 -7.06
CA TRP A 67 -5.77 -7.06 -6.27
C TRP A 67 -5.19 -8.20 -7.10
N ARG A 68 -4.35 -9.02 -6.47
CA ARG A 68 -3.83 -10.25 -7.06
C ARG A 68 -4.44 -11.46 -6.37
N PHE A 69 -4.69 -12.51 -7.15
CA PHE A 69 -5.35 -13.71 -6.69
C PHE A 69 -4.51 -14.95 -7.01
N GLY A 70 -4.54 -15.93 -6.12
CA GLY A 70 -3.98 -17.25 -6.32
C GLY A 70 -4.85 -18.10 -7.26
N ALA A 71 -4.35 -19.28 -7.61
CA ALA A 71 -5.08 -20.23 -8.46
C ALA A 71 -6.36 -20.77 -7.81
N ASP A 72 -6.44 -20.72 -6.48
CA ASP A 72 -7.62 -21.07 -5.67
C ASP A 72 -8.63 -19.91 -5.55
N GLY A 73 -8.34 -18.75 -6.15
CA GLY A 73 -9.16 -17.56 -6.07
C GLY A 73 -8.97 -16.77 -4.77
N ALA A 74 -8.08 -17.18 -3.86
CA ALA A 74 -7.76 -16.42 -2.66
C ALA A 74 -6.97 -15.16 -3.03
N VAL A 75 -7.21 -14.06 -2.31
CA VAL A 75 -6.41 -12.84 -2.47
C VAL A 75 -5.00 -13.09 -1.94
N THR A 76 -3.98 -12.78 -2.74
CA THR A 76 -2.57 -13.04 -2.40
C THR A 76 -1.73 -11.79 -2.30
N ALA A 77 -2.15 -10.68 -2.92
CA ALA A 77 -1.44 -9.42 -2.82
C ALA A 77 -2.33 -8.22 -3.16
N LEU A 78 -1.88 -7.06 -2.69
CA LEU A 78 -2.40 -5.75 -3.05
C LEU A 78 -1.27 -4.93 -3.68
N ILE A 79 -1.55 -4.32 -4.82
CA ILE A 79 -0.69 -3.31 -5.43
C ILE A 79 -1.42 -1.98 -5.35
N PHE A 80 -0.74 -0.93 -4.91
CA PHE A 80 -1.30 0.41 -4.99
C PHE A 80 -0.27 1.46 -5.42
N ARG A 81 -0.73 2.53 -6.07
CA ARG A 81 0.13 3.66 -6.45
C ARG A 81 0.18 4.70 -5.33
N ILE A 82 1.37 5.23 -5.11
CA ILE A 82 1.61 6.47 -4.37
C ILE A 82 2.11 7.55 -5.32
N VAL A 83 1.75 8.79 -5.04
CA VAL A 83 2.16 9.99 -5.77
C VAL A 83 2.74 10.97 -4.77
N ALA A 84 3.83 11.64 -5.16
CA ALA A 84 4.47 12.67 -4.35
C ALA A 84 4.97 13.79 -5.26
N GLN A 85 5.09 14.98 -4.69
CA GLN A 85 5.71 16.12 -5.35
C GLN A 85 7.22 15.89 -5.46
N VAL A 86 7.80 16.24 -6.61
CA VAL A 86 9.24 16.17 -6.82
C VAL A 86 9.91 17.29 -6.01
N PRO A 87 10.94 16.99 -5.19
CA PRO A 87 11.71 18.03 -4.51
C PRO A 87 12.23 19.06 -5.52
N ASP A 88 12.13 20.34 -5.19
CA ASP A 88 12.57 21.47 -6.01
C ASP A 88 11.77 21.73 -7.31
N GLU A 89 10.78 20.89 -7.64
CA GLU A 89 9.90 21.04 -8.80
C GLU A 89 8.42 20.94 -8.37
N PRO A 90 7.84 22.00 -7.76
CA PRO A 90 6.54 21.90 -7.08
C PRO A 90 5.37 21.53 -8.00
N ASP A 91 5.46 21.87 -9.29
CA ASP A 91 4.42 21.55 -10.28
C ASP A 91 4.55 20.12 -10.83
N ARG A 92 5.61 19.40 -10.46
CA ARG A 92 5.89 18.06 -10.98
C ARG A 92 5.59 16.99 -9.95
N LEU A 93 4.84 15.99 -10.38
CA LEU A 93 4.54 14.80 -9.60
C LEU A 93 5.38 13.62 -10.08
N ARG A 94 5.76 12.76 -9.15
CA ARG A 94 6.29 11.41 -9.44
C ARG A 94 5.41 10.37 -8.77
N SER A 95 5.38 9.16 -9.34
CA SER A 95 4.63 8.04 -8.77
C SER A 95 5.48 6.78 -8.61
N ARG A 96 5.08 5.94 -7.66
CA ARG A 96 5.58 4.58 -7.44
C ARG A 96 4.44 3.65 -7.14
N LEU A 97 4.62 2.38 -7.44
CA LEU A 97 3.74 1.30 -7.05
C LEU A 97 4.33 0.61 -5.83
N VAL A 98 3.48 0.28 -4.88
CA VAL A 98 3.80 -0.47 -3.66
C VAL A 98 3.12 -1.81 -3.78
N ALA A 99 3.87 -2.90 -3.62
CA ALA A 99 3.33 -4.26 -3.63
C ALA A 99 3.37 -4.84 -2.21
N VAL A 100 2.24 -5.37 -1.76
CA VAL A 100 2.02 -5.90 -0.41
C VAL A 100 1.53 -7.33 -0.53
N ARG A 101 2.17 -8.26 0.19
CA ARG A 101 1.73 -9.64 0.33
C ARG A 101 0.59 -9.71 1.33
N LEU A 102 -0.44 -10.47 0.99
CA LEU A 102 -1.52 -10.87 1.89
C LEU A 102 -1.45 -12.40 2.00
N GLY A 103 -1.24 -12.90 3.21
CA GLY A 103 -1.19 -14.35 3.44
C GLY A 103 -1.57 -14.71 4.87
N ALA A 104 -1.83 -16.00 5.09
CA ALA A 104 -2.27 -16.51 6.38
C ALA A 104 -1.26 -16.26 7.52
N SER A 105 0.03 -16.19 7.21
CA SER A 105 1.09 -15.94 8.20
C SER A 105 1.38 -14.46 8.43
N GLY A 106 0.87 -13.54 7.60
CA GLY A 106 1.24 -12.14 7.70
C GLY A 106 0.81 -11.28 6.51
N ILE A 107 0.81 -9.97 6.76
CA ILE A 107 0.75 -8.93 5.74
C ILE A 107 2.09 -8.19 5.76
N CYS A 108 2.74 -8.02 4.61
CA CYS A 108 4.06 -7.41 4.55
C CYS A 108 4.37 -6.73 3.22
N LEU A 109 5.32 -5.80 3.24
CA LEU A 109 5.82 -5.13 2.06
C LEU A 109 6.71 -6.06 1.24
N LEU A 110 6.36 -6.28 -0.04
CA LEU A 110 7.22 -6.97 -1.00
C LEU A 110 8.24 -6.02 -1.63
N GLY A 111 7.87 -4.75 -1.80
CA GLY A 111 8.75 -3.70 -2.32
C GLY A 111 8.00 -2.61 -3.08
N THR A 112 8.75 -1.83 -3.87
CA THR A 112 8.20 -0.78 -4.73
C THR A 112 8.68 -0.92 -6.17
N ALA A 113 7.89 -0.43 -7.13
CA ALA A 113 8.18 -0.48 -8.55
C ALA A 113 7.76 0.80 -9.28
N THR A 114 8.30 1.01 -10.49
CA THR A 114 7.97 2.16 -11.36
C THR A 114 6.97 1.81 -12.47
N SER A 115 6.70 0.51 -12.70
CA SER A 115 5.76 0.02 -13.71
C SER A 115 4.82 -1.04 -13.14
N ASN A 116 3.62 -1.16 -13.73
CA ASN A 116 2.64 -2.16 -13.32
C ASN A 116 3.18 -3.58 -13.49
N ASP A 117 3.88 -3.87 -14.58
CA ASP A 117 4.40 -5.21 -14.85
C ASP A 117 5.46 -5.63 -13.82
N ALA A 118 6.32 -4.71 -13.39
CA ALA A 118 7.30 -4.99 -12.33
C ALA A 118 6.61 -5.18 -10.96
N ALA A 119 5.57 -4.40 -10.66
CA ALA A 119 4.79 -4.57 -9.42
C ALA A 119 4.03 -5.92 -9.41
N ARG A 120 3.45 -6.32 -10.55
CA ARG A 120 2.78 -7.61 -10.73
C ARG A 120 3.77 -8.76 -10.60
N ALA A 121 4.90 -8.69 -11.29
CA ALA A 121 5.93 -9.71 -11.19
C ALA A 121 6.39 -9.92 -9.74
N MET A 122 6.51 -8.83 -8.97
CA MET A 122 6.83 -8.88 -7.54
C MET A 122 5.70 -9.54 -6.71
N ALA A 123 4.45 -9.13 -6.94
CA ALA A 123 3.28 -9.65 -6.25
C ALA A 123 2.98 -11.12 -6.58
N ASP A 124 3.31 -11.56 -7.79
CA ASP A 124 3.08 -12.92 -8.28
C ASP A 124 4.21 -13.89 -7.85
N THR A 125 5.27 -13.40 -7.20
CA THR A 125 6.29 -14.30 -6.61
C THR A 125 5.70 -15.19 -5.51
N SER A 126 6.27 -16.36 -5.27
CA SER A 126 5.92 -17.22 -4.12
C SER A 126 6.55 -16.75 -2.79
N ARG A 127 7.14 -15.56 -2.76
CA ARG A 127 7.82 -15.02 -1.58
C ARG A 127 6.80 -14.74 -0.47
N GLY A 128 6.95 -15.43 0.65
CA GLY A 128 6.24 -15.16 1.90
C GLY A 128 6.84 -14.00 2.68
N CYS A 129 6.22 -13.62 3.79
CA CYS A 129 6.64 -12.48 4.61
C CYS A 129 7.95 -12.68 5.39
N ASP A 130 8.40 -13.92 5.56
CA ASP A 130 9.61 -14.25 6.31
C ASP A 130 10.90 -14.05 5.48
N ALA A 131 10.74 -13.85 4.18
CA ALA A 131 11.84 -13.43 3.34
C ALA A 131 11.85 -11.89 3.35
N GLN A 132 12.44 -11.25 4.34
CA GLN A 132 12.97 -9.88 4.18
C GLN A 132 14.48 -9.98 3.92
N PRO A 133 15.08 -9.13 3.07
CA PRO A 133 16.53 -9.01 3.04
C PRO A 133 17.06 -8.39 4.33
#